data_AF-K1RUS8-F1
#
_entry.id   AF-K1RUS8-F1
#
_cell.length_a   1.000
_cell.length_b   1.000
_cell.length_c   1.000
_cell.angle_alpha   90.00
_cell.angle_beta   90.00
_cell.angle_gamma   90.00
#
_symmetry.space_group_name_H-M   'P 1'
#
loop_
_entity.id
_entity.type
_entity.pdbx_description
1 polymer ?
#
loop_
_entity_poly.entity_id
_entity_poly.type
_entity_poly.pdbx_seq_one_letter_code
_entity_poly.pdbx_strand_id
1 'polypeptide(L)'
;RAKKSTIEAAKTVLEAAVKAGAPEDIIAWIDVPSLELTNMLMQSVDIILATGGPGMVKSAYSSGKPALGVGAGNTPAVIDESANVILAVNSIIHSKTFDNGMICASEQSVIVSDKIYDKVKDEFVKRGCYILNPEETEKVRKTIIINGALNAKIVGQKAHTIAELAGVSVPENTKILIGEVESVDLSEEFAHEKLSPVLAMY
;
A
#
# COMPACT_ATOMS: atom_id res chain seq x y z
N ARG A 1 0.46 -5.84 15.04
CA ARG A 1 1.74 -5.09 15.11
C ARG A 1 1.54 -3.67 15.68
N ALA A 2 0.55 -2.90 15.23
CA ALA A 2 0.33 -1.50 15.65
C ALA A 2 -0.39 -1.27 17.01
N LYS A 3 -0.61 -2.30 17.83
CA LYS A 3 -1.45 -2.20 19.05
C LYS A 3 -1.05 -1.04 19.98
N LYS A 4 0.24 -0.95 20.32
CA LYS A 4 0.74 0.05 21.27
C LYS A 4 0.59 1.48 20.73
N SER A 5 0.97 1.70 19.47
CA SER A 5 0.87 3.02 18.83
C SER A 5 -0.58 3.46 18.64
N THR A 6 -1.49 2.55 18.27
CA THR A 6 -2.92 2.86 18.16
C THR A 6 -3.53 3.27 19.51
N ILE A 7 -3.20 2.53 20.58
CA ILE A 7 -3.66 2.85 21.94
C ILE A 7 -3.13 4.21 22.39
N GLU A 8 -1.85 4.48 22.17
CA GLU A 8 -1.24 5.75 22.58
C GLU A 8 -1.85 6.96 21.84
N ALA A 9 -2.13 6.81 20.54
CA ALA A 9 -2.81 7.84 19.78
C ALA A 9 -4.23 8.11 20.31
N ALA A 10 -5.00 7.06 20.61
CA ALA A 10 -6.34 7.20 21.18
C ALA A 10 -6.31 7.86 22.56
N LYS A 11 -5.37 7.47 23.43
CA LYS A 11 -5.12 8.10 24.73
C LYS A 11 -4.81 9.58 24.63
N THR A 12 -3.89 9.95 23.73
CA THR A 12 -3.49 11.34 23.52
C THR A 12 -4.70 12.21 23.16
N VAL A 13 -5.57 11.72 22.26
CA VAL A 13 -6.78 12.44 21.87
C VAL A 13 -7.80 12.50 23.01
N LEU A 14 -7.97 11.40 23.75
CA LEU A 14 -8.87 11.34 24.90
C LEU A 14 -8.46 12.34 25.99
N GLU A 15 -7.19 12.34 26.39
CA GLU A 15 -6.66 13.25 27.42
C GLU A 15 -6.89 14.73 27.05
N ALA A 16 -6.67 15.07 25.77
CA ALA A 16 -6.93 16.41 25.27
C ALA A 16 -8.43 16.77 25.32
N ALA A 17 -9.31 15.83 24.95
CA ALA A 17 -10.75 16.02 24.97
C ALA A 17 -11.28 16.20 26.40
N VAL A 18 -10.85 15.36 27.35
CA VAL A 18 -11.24 15.43 28.76
C VAL A 18 -10.77 16.74 29.39
N LYS A 19 -9.53 17.17 29.11
CA LYS A 19 -9.01 18.47 29.57
C LYS A 19 -9.84 19.65 29.03
N ALA A 20 -10.47 19.49 27.87
CA ALA A 20 -11.38 20.47 27.28
C ALA A 20 -12.84 20.34 27.76
N GLY A 21 -13.13 19.41 28.68
CA GLY A 21 -14.44 19.22 29.31
C GLY A 21 -15.27 18.05 28.75
N ALA A 22 -14.72 17.19 27.90
CA ALA A 22 -15.40 15.98 27.46
C ALA A 22 -15.50 14.92 28.60
N PRO A 23 -16.47 13.99 28.54
CA PRO A 23 -16.56 12.87 29.48
C PRO A 23 -15.33 11.95 29.42
N GLU A 24 -14.97 11.33 30.55
CA GLU A 24 -13.76 10.48 30.69
C GLU A 24 -13.74 9.26 29.74
N ASP A 25 -14.91 8.71 29.40
CA ASP A 25 -15.03 7.47 28.62
C ASP A 25 -15.46 7.69 27.16
N ILE A 26 -15.34 8.91 26.62
CA ILE A 26 -15.82 9.23 25.26
C ILE A 26 -15.03 8.53 24.14
N ILE A 27 -13.79 8.12 24.41
CA ILE A 27 -12.93 7.35 23.49
C ILE A 27 -12.39 6.13 24.25
N ALA A 28 -12.52 4.96 23.65
CA ALA A 28 -12.04 3.69 24.20
C ALA A 28 -11.32 2.85 23.13
N TRP A 29 -10.58 1.83 23.57
CA TRP A 29 -9.84 0.91 22.71
C TRP A 29 -9.83 -0.51 23.30
N ILE A 30 -9.40 -1.48 22.50
CA ILE A 30 -9.18 -2.86 22.94
C ILE A 30 -7.69 -3.05 23.30
N ASP A 31 -7.37 -3.30 24.58
CA ASP A 31 -5.99 -3.44 25.06
C ASP A 31 -5.25 -4.66 24.50
N VAL A 32 -5.98 -5.73 24.18
CA VAL A 32 -5.47 -6.97 23.60
C VAL A 32 -6.40 -7.41 22.46
N PRO A 33 -6.15 -6.98 21.22
CA PRO A 33 -7.06 -7.27 20.11
C PRO A 33 -7.07 -8.76 19.79
N SER A 34 -8.27 -9.30 19.62
CA SER A 34 -8.54 -10.65 19.13
C SER A 34 -9.69 -10.61 18.10
N LEU A 35 -9.82 -11.67 17.31
CA LEU A 35 -10.95 -11.80 16.38
C LEU A 35 -12.29 -11.84 17.12
N GLU A 36 -12.34 -12.54 18.25
CA GLU A 36 -13.52 -12.64 19.11
C GLU A 36 -13.97 -11.26 19.61
N LEU A 37 -13.05 -10.47 20.18
CA LEU A 37 -13.36 -9.13 20.68
C LEU A 37 -13.76 -8.18 19.54
N THR A 38 -13.13 -8.31 18.38
CA THR A 38 -13.50 -7.51 17.20
C THR A 38 -14.93 -7.81 16.76
N ASN A 39 -15.30 -9.09 16.68
CA ASN A 39 -16.65 -9.51 16.30
C ASN A 39 -17.70 -9.05 17.31
N MET A 40 -17.40 -9.19 18.61
CA MET A 40 -18.27 -8.72 19.68
C MET A 40 -18.48 -7.20 19.61
N LEU A 41 -17.41 -6.43 19.41
CA LEU A 41 -17.49 -4.97 19.26
C LEU A 41 -18.35 -4.58 18.05
N MET A 42 -18.10 -5.19 16.89
CA MET A 42 -18.87 -4.90 15.66
C MET A 42 -20.38 -5.14 15.85
N GLN A 43 -20.78 -6.15 16.61
CA GLN A 43 -22.20 -6.45 16.89
C GLN A 43 -22.82 -5.54 17.96
N SER A 44 -22.01 -4.83 18.73
CA SER A 44 -22.45 -4.09 19.93
C SER A 44 -22.51 -2.57 19.73
N VAL A 45 -22.17 -2.05 18.55
CA VAL A 45 -22.13 -0.61 18.24
C VAL A 45 -23.29 -0.17 17.33
N ASP A 46 -23.50 1.14 17.22
CA ASP A 46 -24.50 1.72 16.32
C ASP A 46 -24.01 1.84 14.87
N ILE A 47 -22.72 2.11 14.68
CA ILE A 47 -22.09 2.27 13.37
C ILE A 47 -20.64 1.81 13.39
N ILE A 48 -20.16 1.26 12.28
CA ILE A 48 -18.78 0.79 12.11
C ILE A 48 -18.07 1.61 11.03
N LEU A 49 -16.89 2.13 11.35
CA LEU A 49 -15.95 2.69 10.38
C LEU A 49 -14.83 1.67 10.12
N ALA A 50 -14.91 0.95 9.00
CA ALA A 50 -14.03 -0.19 8.71
C ALA A 50 -12.94 0.18 7.70
N THR A 51 -11.76 0.56 8.22
CA THR A 51 -10.54 0.77 7.41
C THR A 51 -9.62 -0.44 7.56
N GLY A 52 -9.50 -1.25 6.51
CA GLY A 52 -8.67 -2.45 6.52
C GLY A 52 -8.81 -3.26 5.23
N GLY A 53 -8.17 -4.43 5.19
CA GLY A 53 -8.24 -5.31 4.03
C GLY A 53 -9.66 -5.85 3.76
N PRO A 54 -9.89 -6.44 2.57
CA PRO A 54 -11.22 -6.87 2.12
C PRO A 54 -11.97 -7.78 3.11
N GLY A 55 -11.24 -8.66 3.81
CA GLY A 55 -11.83 -9.53 4.85
C GLY A 55 -12.44 -8.76 6.02
N MET A 56 -11.75 -7.72 6.52
CA MET A 56 -12.22 -6.88 7.63
C MET A 56 -13.47 -6.10 7.24
N VAL A 57 -13.47 -5.52 6.04
CA VAL A 57 -14.60 -4.75 5.50
C VAL A 57 -15.81 -5.66 5.30
N LYS A 58 -15.62 -6.86 4.76
CA LYS A 58 -16.69 -7.86 4.63
C LYS A 58 -17.27 -8.26 5.99
N SER A 59 -16.43 -8.47 7.01
CA SER A 59 -16.88 -8.75 8.37
C SER A 59 -17.72 -7.62 8.95
N ALA A 60 -17.31 -6.35 8.76
CA ALA A 60 -18.09 -5.20 9.20
C ALA A 60 -19.48 -5.15 8.54
N TYR A 61 -19.57 -5.35 7.22
CA TYR A 61 -20.86 -5.41 6.51
C TYR A 61 -21.71 -6.64 6.85
N SER A 62 -21.12 -7.66 7.47
CA SER A 62 -21.80 -8.90 7.90
C SER A 62 -22.15 -8.89 9.39
N SER A 63 -21.89 -7.80 10.11
CA SER A 63 -22.09 -7.66 11.56
C SER A 63 -23.55 -7.47 11.99
N GLY A 64 -24.45 -7.17 11.05
CA GLY A 64 -25.82 -6.76 11.33
C GLY A 64 -25.96 -5.27 11.73
N LYS A 65 -24.88 -4.48 11.61
CA LYS A 65 -24.86 -3.03 11.89
C LYS A 65 -24.58 -2.20 10.63
N PRO A 66 -25.01 -0.94 10.58
CA PRO A 66 -24.54 0.02 9.59
C PRO A 66 -23.01 0.11 9.55
N ALA A 67 -22.43 0.04 8.36
CA ALA A 67 -20.98 0.06 8.17
C ALA A 67 -20.59 0.98 7.01
N LEU A 68 -19.51 1.74 7.23
CA LEU A 68 -18.79 2.53 6.23
C LEU A 68 -17.41 1.89 6.05
N GLY A 69 -17.29 1.06 5.01
CA GLY A 69 -16.05 0.37 4.67
C GLY A 69 -15.27 1.04 3.54
N VAL A 70 -13.96 0.78 3.50
CA VAL A 70 -13.07 1.18 2.39
C VAL A 70 -12.82 0.03 1.42
N GLY A 71 -12.15 0.31 0.30
CA GLY A 71 -11.65 -0.70 -0.65
C GLY A 71 -10.13 -0.81 -0.64
N ALA A 72 -9.61 -1.88 -1.25
CA ALA A 72 -8.19 -2.00 -1.59
C ALA A 72 -7.82 -0.99 -2.68
N GLY A 73 -6.58 -0.47 -2.65
CA GLY A 73 -6.09 0.47 -3.65
C GLY A 73 -5.26 -0.23 -4.71
N ASN A 74 -5.66 -0.14 -5.98
CA ASN A 74 -4.84 -0.63 -7.10
C ASN A 74 -4.70 0.42 -8.20
N THR A 75 -4.17 1.59 -7.83
CA THR A 75 -4.19 2.81 -8.65
C THR A 75 -3.27 2.71 -9.88
N PRO A 76 -3.79 2.72 -11.13
CA PRO A 76 -2.98 2.89 -12.32
C PRO A 76 -2.70 4.37 -12.62
N ALA A 77 -1.50 4.68 -13.08
CA ALA A 77 -1.13 6.00 -13.59
C ALA A 77 -0.86 5.94 -15.10
N VAL A 78 -1.75 6.51 -15.90
CA VAL A 78 -1.60 6.58 -17.36
C VAL A 78 -0.76 7.79 -17.75
N ILE A 79 0.28 7.59 -18.55
CA ILE A 79 1.16 8.64 -19.08
C ILE A 79 1.07 8.61 -20.61
N ASP A 80 0.32 9.56 -21.17
CA ASP A 80 0.16 9.71 -22.62
C ASP A 80 1.24 10.59 -23.25
N GLU A 81 1.26 10.62 -24.58
CA GLU A 81 2.24 11.38 -25.39
C GLU A 81 2.24 12.90 -25.15
N SER A 82 1.18 13.45 -24.56
CA SER A 82 1.06 14.88 -24.24
C SER A 82 1.60 15.24 -22.86
N ALA A 83 1.89 14.24 -22.03
CA ALA A 83 2.30 14.44 -20.66
C ALA A 83 3.67 15.13 -20.54
N ASN A 84 3.80 16.00 -19.54
CA ASN A 84 5.11 16.45 -19.09
C ASN A 84 5.80 15.30 -18.34
N VAL A 85 6.66 14.55 -19.04
CA VAL A 85 7.35 13.35 -18.52
C VAL A 85 8.09 13.61 -17.21
N ILE A 86 8.83 14.73 -17.13
CA ILE A 86 9.62 15.09 -15.94
C ILE A 86 8.71 15.28 -14.73
N LEU A 87 7.59 16.00 -14.91
CA LEU A 87 6.62 16.22 -13.85
C LEU A 87 5.91 14.92 -13.46
N ALA A 88 5.42 14.16 -14.45
CA ALA A 88 4.68 12.92 -14.23
C ALA A 88 5.51 11.91 -13.43
N VAL A 89 6.74 11.63 -13.87
CA VAL A 89 7.66 10.72 -13.17
C VAL A 89 7.98 11.23 -11.77
N ASN A 90 8.23 12.53 -11.60
CA ASN A 90 8.50 13.09 -10.27
C ASN A 90 7.31 12.95 -9.31
N SER A 91 6.09 13.20 -9.78
CA SER A 91 4.86 13.05 -9.00
C SER A 91 4.67 11.60 -8.55
N ILE A 92 4.83 10.64 -9.47
CA ILE A 92 4.73 9.21 -9.17
C ILE A 92 5.79 8.79 -8.14
N ILE A 93 7.04 9.21 -8.31
CA ILE A 93 8.09 8.87 -7.34
C ILE A 93 7.76 9.44 -5.97
N HIS A 94 7.33 10.70 -5.89
CA HIS A 94 6.99 11.35 -4.63
C HIS A 94 5.85 10.61 -3.91
N SER A 95 4.77 10.32 -4.63
CA SER A 95 3.61 9.58 -4.12
C SER A 95 3.98 8.16 -3.69
N LYS A 96 4.62 7.38 -4.57
CA LYS A 96 4.92 5.97 -4.34
C LYS A 96 5.95 5.72 -3.25
N THR A 97 6.87 6.66 -3.03
CA THR A 97 7.90 6.51 -1.99
C THR A 97 7.48 7.07 -0.64
N PHE A 98 6.39 7.84 -0.57
CA PHE A 98 5.87 8.35 0.69
C PHE A 98 5.47 7.20 1.61
N ASP A 99 5.99 7.22 2.85
CA ASP A 99 5.86 6.13 3.84
C ASP A 99 6.12 4.73 3.24
N ASN A 100 7.13 4.63 2.35
CA ASN A 100 7.47 3.43 1.61
C ASN A 100 6.27 2.79 0.88
N GLY A 101 5.37 3.59 0.33
CA GLY A 101 4.24 3.12 -0.48
C GLY A 101 3.11 2.48 0.32
N MET A 102 3.03 2.70 1.64
CA MET A 102 1.95 2.16 2.48
C MET A 102 0.59 2.81 2.27
N ILE A 103 0.54 3.96 1.60
CA ILE A 103 -0.73 4.65 1.32
C ILE A 103 -1.47 3.93 0.20
N CYS A 104 -2.72 3.52 0.46
CA CYS A 104 -3.55 2.77 -0.50
C CYS A 104 -3.77 3.50 -1.83
N ALA A 105 -3.80 4.84 -1.82
CA ALA A 105 -3.96 5.63 -3.03
C ALA A 105 -2.71 5.66 -3.92
N SER A 106 -1.54 5.24 -3.40
CA SER A 106 -0.28 5.26 -4.14
C SER A 106 -0.32 4.37 -5.39
N GLU A 107 0.41 4.78 -6.41
CA GLU A 107 0.43 4.13 -7.71
C GLU A 107 0.90 2.68 -7.60
N GLN A 108 0.20 1.77 -8.26
CA GLN A 108 0.57 0.36 -8.35
C GLN A 108 1.14 0.00 -9.71
N SER A 109 0.72 0.73 -10.75
CA SER A 109 1.24 0.58 -12.09
C SER A 109 1.37 1.94 -12.78
N VAL A 110 2.30 2.00 -13.73
CA VAL A 110 2.34 3.04 -14.75
C VAL A 110 2.04 2.41 -16.10
N ILE A 111 1.18 3.06 -16.87
CA ILE A 111 0.77 2.61 -18.21
C ILE A 111 1.20 3.72 -19.17
N VAL A 112 2.18 3.42 -20.01
CA VAL A 112 2.87 4.45 -20.78
C VAL A 112 2.61 4.28 -22.27
N SER A 113 2.29 5.37 -22.95
CA SER A 113 2.19 5.37 -24.41
C SER A 113 3.52 4.95 -25.04
N ASP A 114 3.51 3.95 -25.92
CA ASP A 114 4.66 3.41 -26.66
C ASP A 114 5.60 4.50 -27.21
N LYS A 115 5.05 5.55 -27.83
CA LYS A 115 5.82 6.68 -28.39
C LYS A 115 6.73 7.44 -27.39
N ILE A 116 6.48 7.33 -26.09
CA ILE A 116 7.25 7.99 -25.04
C ILE A 116 7.77 7.01 -23.98
N TYR A 117 7.63 5.70 -24.20
CA TYR A 117 7.97 4.66 -23.23
C TYR A 117 9.41 4.77 -22.74
N ASP A 118 10.37 4.80 -23.67
CA ASP A 118 11.79 4.92 -23.37
C ASP A 118 12.12 6.22 -22.61
N LYS A 119 11.48 7.33 -22.98
CA LYS A 119 11.68 8.63 -22.31
C LYS A 119 11.23 8.60 -20.85
N VAL A 120 10.12 7.93 -20.57
CA VAL A 120 9.60 7.78 -19.21
C VAL A 120 10.49 6.85 -18.40
N LYS A 121 10.88 5.71 -18.98
CA LYS A 121 11.80 4.74 -18.39
C LYS A 121 13.14 5.37 -18.01
N ASP A 122 13.74 6.13 -18.93
CA ASP A 122 15.00 6.84 -18.70
C ASP A 122 14.88 7.89 -17.58
N GLU A 123 13.76 8.62 -17.51
CA GLU A 123 13.54 9.61 -16.47
C GLU A 123 13.34 8.96 -15.08
N PHE A 124 12.72 7.77 -15.00
CA PHE A 124 12.67 6.98 -13.77
C PHE A 124 14.08 6.58 -13.31
N VAL A 125 14.89 6.00 -14.21
CA VAL A 125 16.27 5.58 -13.92
C VAL A 125 17.10 6.76 -13.43
N LYS A 126 17.05 7.89 -14.16
CA LYS A 126 17.76 9.13 -13.81
C LYS A 126 17.42 9.64 -12.41
N ARG A 127 16.21 9.36 -11.90
CA ARG A 127 15.75 9.78 -10.58
C ARG A 127 16.01 8.78 -9.46
N GLY A 128 16.68 7.67 -9.75
CA GLY A 128 17.08 6.66 -8.78
C GLY A 128 16.08 5.52 -8.62
N CYS A 129 15.19 5.31 -9.58
CA CYS A 129 14.42 4.08 -9.69
C CYS A 129 15.25 3.00 -10.42
N TYR A 130 14.93 1.74 -10.17
CA TYR A 130 15.64 0.60 -10.76
C TYR A 130 14.68 -0.20 -11.63
N ILE A 131 14.99 -0.32 -12.93
CA ILE A 131 14.26 -1.20 -13.84
C ILE A 131 14.83 -2.60 -13.68
N LEU A 132 13.98 -3.53 -13.27
CA LEU A 132 14.33 -4.93 -13.10
C LEU A 132 14.50 -5.58 -14.48
N ASN A 133 15.57 -6.36 -14.66
CA ASN A 133 15.69 -7.23 -15.82
C ASN A 133 14.72 -8.43 -15.71
N PRO A 134 14.50 -9.22 -16.77
CA PRO A 134 13.52 -10.31 -16.74
C PRO A 134 13.73 -11.35 -15.62
N GLU A 135 14.98 -11.67 -15.26
CA GLU A 135 15.28 -12.61 -14.18
C GLU A 135 14.98 -11.99 -12.80
N GLU A 136 15.34 -10.72 -12.61
CA GLU A 136 15.08 -9.98 -11.38
C GLU A 136 13.57 -9.74 -11.18
N THR A 137 12.84 -9.45 -12.26
CA THR A 137 11.38 -9.32 -12.25
C THR A 137 10.73 -10.59 -11.74
N GLU A 138 11.15 -11.76 -12.23
CA GLU A 138 10.63 -13.06 -11.77
C GLU A 138 10.94 -13.34 -10.28
N LYS A 139 12.12 -12.93 -9.81
CA LYS A 139 12.50 -13.04 -8.39
C LYS A 139 11.62 -12.15 -7.51
N VAL A 140 11.47 -10.88 -7.89
CA VAL A 140 10.66 -9.90 -7.13
C VAL A 140 9.18 -10.26 -7.19
N ARG A 141 8.66 -10.73 -8.33
CA ARG A 141 7.27 -11.21 -8.53
C ARG A 141 6.85 -12.17 -7.43
N LYS A 142 7.68 -13.18 -7.16
CA LYS A 142 7.45 -14.22 -6.13
C LYS A 142 7.44 -13.71 -4.71
N THR A 143 7.89 -12.47 -4.47
CA THR A 143 7.82 -11.85 -3.15
C THR A 143 6.53 -11.07 -2.92
N ILE A 144 5.75 -10.76 -3.96
CA ILE A 144 4.57 -9.90 -3.85
C ILE A 144 3.40 -10.67 -3.22
N ILE A 145 3.04 -11.83 -3.78
CA ILE A 145 1.94 -12.66 -3.27
C ILE A 145 2.48 -13.98 -2.72
N ILE A 146 2.06 -14.34 -1.52
CA ILE A 146 2.34 -15.64 -0.90
C ILE A 146 1.00 -16.27 -0.51
N ASN A 147 0.74 -17.49 -1.00
CA ASN A 147 -0.50 -18.24 -0.73
C ASN A 147 -1.78 -17.44 -1.06
N GLY A 148 -1.77 -16.67 -2.16
CA GLY A 148 -2.94 -15.90 -2.62
C GLY A 148 -3.21 -14.59 -1.87
N ALA A 149 -2.31 -14.15 -0.98
CA ALA A 149 -2.40 -12.88 -0.29
C ALA A 149 -1.10 -12.06 -0.39
N LEU A 150 -1.22 -10.73 -0.29
CA LEU A 150 -0.08 -9.83 -0.26
C LEU A 150 0.88 -10.22 0.87
N ASN A 151 2.16 -10.30 0.53
CA ASN A 151 3.21 -10.66 1.47
C ASN A 151 3.47 -9.53 2.48
N ALA A 152 3.04 -9.73 3.73
CA ALA A 152 3.23 -8.77 4.81
C ALA A 152 4.72 -8.47 5.17
N LYS A 153 5.69 -9.17 4.57
CA LYS A 153 7.12 -8.87 4.70
C LYS A 153 7.59 -7.73 3.80
N ILE A 154 6.90 -7.43 2.70
CA ILE A 154 7.30 -6.33 1.79
C ILE A 154 6.59 -5.01 2.11
N VAL A 155 5.46 -5.07 2.83
CA VAL A 155 4.63 -3.90 3.15
C VAL A 155 5.43 -2.86 3.93
N GLY A 156 5.47 -1.64 3.41
CA GLY A 156 6.18 -0.49 4.00
C GLY A 156 7.70 -0.65 4.09
N GLN A 157 8.30 -1.62 3.40
CA GLN A 157 9.75 -1.80 3.35
C GLN A 157 10.39 -0.93 2.26
N LYS A 158 11.68 -0.65 2.41
CA LYS A 158 12.45 0.03 1.36
C LYS A 158 12.64 -0.88 0.15
N ALA A 159 12.78 -0.29 -1.05
CA ALA A 159 13.03 -1.02 -2.28
C ALA A 159 14.26 -1.95 -2.19
N HIS A 160 15.35 -1.47 -1.59
CA HIS A 160 16.55 -2.27 -1.36
C HIS A 160 16.29 -3.53 -0.50
N THR A 161 15.53 -3.39 0.59
CA THR A 161 15.15 -4.51 1.46
C THR A 161 14.29 -5.54 0.72
N ILE A 162 13.39 -5.10 -0.16
CA ILE A 162 12.57 -6.01 -0.97
C ILE A 162 13.42 -6.75 -2.00
N ALA A 163 14.35 -6.05 -2.65
CA ALA A 163 15.31 -6.67 -3.56
C ALA A 163 16.15 -7.74 -2.84
N GLU A 164 16.68 -7.44 -1.65
CA GLU A 164 17.43 -8.40 -0.84
C GLU A 164 16.59 -9.63 -0.47
N LEU A 165 15.32 -9.44 -0.07
CA LEU A 165 14.38 -10.54 0.19
C LEU A 165 14.13 -11.41 -1.06
N ALA A 166 14.22 -10.83 -2.25
CA ALA A 166 14.08 -11.51 -3.53
C ALA A 166 15.39 -12.15 -4.03
N GLY A 167 16.52 -11.91 -3.37
CA GLY A 167 17.85 -12.32 -3.86
C GLY A 167 18.33 -11.52 -5.07
N VAL A 168 17.93 -10.24 -5.15
CA VAL A 168 18.34 -9.26 -6.16
C VAL A 168 19.20 -8.18 -5.49
N SER A 169 20.30 -7.78 -6.12
CA SER A 169 21.17 -6.71 -5.62
C SER A 169 20.86 -5.41 -6.35
N VAL A 170 20.48 -4.38 -5.59
CA VAL A 170 20.25 -3.02 -6.10
C VAL A 170 20.96 -2.01 -5.20
N PRO A 171 21.30 -0.80 -5.70
CA PRO A 171 21.86 0.26 -4.86
C PRO A 171 20.99 0.55 -3.63
N GLU A 172 21.61 0.81 -2.47
CA GLU A 172 20.88 1.04 -1.20
C GLU A 172 19.91 2.23 -1.26
N ASN A 173 20.23 3.23 -2.08
CA ASN A 173 19.42 4.43 -2.29
C ASN A 173 18.35 4.27 -3.39
N THR A 174 18.14 3.05 -3.90
CA THR A 174 17.08 2.76 -4.87
C THR A 174 15.73 3.17 -4.29
N LYS A 175 15.00 3.99 -5.04
CA LYS A 175 13.72 4.55 -4.60
C LYS A 175 12.56 3.60 -4.84
N ILE A 176 12.49 3.01 -6.04
CA ILE A 176 11.40 2.14 -6.49
C ILE A 176 11.99 1.03 -7.35
N LEU A 177 11.52 -0.20 -7.17
CA LEU A 177 11.73 -1.31 -8.10
C LEU A 177 10.62 -1.30 -9.15
N ILE A 178 10.98 -1.30 -10.43
CA ILE A 178 10.02 -1.25 -11.54
C ILE A 178 10.16 -2.55 -12.34
N GLY A 179 9.10 -3.34 -12.39
CA GLY A 179 9.01 -4.54 -13.24
C GLY A 179 8.21 -4.23 -14.49
N GLU A 180 8.80 -4.47 -15.66
CA GLU A 180 8.11 -4.41 -16.94
C GLU A 180 7.31 -5.71 -17.12
N VAL A 181 5.98 -5.61 -17.27
CA VAL A 181 5.05 -6.75 -17.39
C VAL A 181 3.96 -6.45 -18.41
N GLU A 182 3.38 -7.49 -19.01
CA GLU A 182 2.36 -7.33 -20.07
C GLU A 182 0.95 -7.72 -19.60
N SER A 183 0.83 -8.70 -18.71
CA SER A 183 -0.47 -9.20 -18.25
C SER A 183 -1.04 -8.32 -17.14
N VAL A 184 -2.36 -8.11 -17.19
CA VAL A 184 -3.17 -7.48 -16.14
C VAL A 184 -4.04 -8.50 -15.41
N ASP A 185 -3.86 -9.79 -15.70
CA ASP A 185 -4.65 -10.86 -15.11
C ASP A 185 -4.33 -11.01 -13.63
N LEU A 186 -5.29 -11.57 -12.87
CA LEU A 186 -5.10 -11.84 -11.44
C LEU A 186 -3.94 -12.81 -11.15
N SER A 187 -3.46 -13.55 -12.15
CA SER A 187 -2.27 -14.40 -12.02
C SER A 187 -0.95 -13.64 -12.10
N GLU A 188 -0.93 -12.39 -12.61
CA GLU A 188 0.28 -11.56 -12.62
C GLU A 188 0.40 -10.80 -11.31
N GLU A 189 1.36 -11.16 -10.47
CA GLU A 189 1.52 -10.56 -9.14
C GLU A 189 1.84 -9.06 -9.20
N PHE A 190 2.51 -8.59 -10.26
CA PHE A 190 2.74 -7.16 -10.46
C PHE A 190 1.45 -6.36 -10.70
N ALA A 191 0.37 -7.00 -11.15
CA ALA A 191 -0.93 -6.36 -11.39
C ALA A 191 -1.73 -6.07 -10.10
N HIS A 192 -1.26 -6.52 -8.94
CA HIS A 192 -1.95 -6.35 -7.65
C HIS A 192 -1.47 -5.14 -6.85
N GLU A 193 -2.20 -4.83 -5.78
CA GLU A 193 -1.77 -3.90 -4.74
C GLU A 193 -0.51 -4.43 -4.02
N LYS A 194 0.54 -3.61 -3.94
CA LYS A 194 1.87 -4.00 -3.41
C LYS A 194 2.23 -3.35 -2.06
N LEU A 195 1.56 -2.25 -1.68
CA LEU A 195 1.80 -1.45 -0.44
C LEU A 195 3.29 -1.26 -0.07
N SER A 196 4.12 -1.07 -1.08
CA SER A 196 5.57 -1.04 -1.02
C SER A 196 6.11 -0.27 -2.23
N PRO A 197 7.38 0.16 -2.27
CA PRO A 197 7.97 0.86 -3.41
C PRO A 197 8.34 -0.11 -4.56
N VAL A 198 7.33 -0.86 -5.01
CA VAL A 198 7.38 -1.73 -6.19
C VAL A 198 6.27 -1.29 -7.14
N LEU A 199 6.58 -1.16 -8.43
CA LEU A 199 5.70 -0.62 -9.45
C LEU A 199 5.72 -1.54 -10.69
N ALA A 200 4.55 -1.78 -11.27
CA ALA A 200 4.46 -2.39 -12.59
C ALA A 200 4.58 -1.30 -13.67
N MET A 201 5.23 -1.60 -14.79
CA MET A 201 5.27 -0.74 -15.96
C MET A 201 4.73 -1.50 -17.17
N TYR A 202 3.73 -0.91 -17.83
CA TYR A 202 3.04 -1.38 -19.03
C TYR A 202 3.22 -0.39 -20.17
#